data_AF-Q4R5X2-F1
#
_entry.id   AF-Q4R5X2-F1
#
_cell.length_a   1.000
_cell.length_b   1.000
_cell.length_c   1.000
_cell.angle_alpha   90.00
_cell.angle_beta   90.00
_cell.angle_gamma   90.00
#
_symmetry.space_group_name_H-M   'P 1'
#
loop_
_entity.id
_entity.type
_entity.pdbx_description
1 polymer ?
#
loop_
_entity_poly.entity_id
_entity_poly.type
_entity_poly.pdbx_seq_one_letter_code
_entity_poly.pdbx_strand_id
1 'polypeptide(L)'
;MEIWGGENIEMSFRVWQCGGQLEIMPCSVVGHVFRSKSPHSFPKGTQVIARNQVRLAEVWMDEYKEIFYRRNTDAAKIVKQKAFGDLSKRFEIKHRLQCKNFTWYLNNIYPEVYVPDLNPVISGYIKSVGQPLCLDVGENNQGGKPLIMYTCHGLGGNQYFEYSAQHEIRHNIQKELCLHAAQGLVQLKACTYKGHKTVVTGEQIWEIQKDQLLYNPFLKMCLSANGEHPSLVSCNPSDPLQKWIFSQND
;
A
#
# COMPACT_ATOMS: atom_id res chain seq x y z
N MET A 1 3.71 -22.24 -11.34
CA MET A 1 3.41 -20.92 -11.94
C MET A 1 3.09 -21.15 -13.39
N GLU A 2 2.31 -20.26 -13.99
CA GLU A 2 1.85 -20.38 -15.39
C GLU A 2 2.15 -19.10 -16.17
N ILE A 3 2.49 -19.24 -17.45
CA ILE A 3 2.75 -18.18 -18.43
C ILE A 3 3.91 -17.25 -18.05
N TRP A 4 3.66 -16.23 -17.25
CA TRP A 4 4.61 -15.18 -16.89
C TRP A 4 4.16 -14.46 -15.62
N GLY A 5 5.12 -13.94 -14.86
CA GLY A 5 4.89 -13.03 -13.75
C GLY A 5 5.02 -13.71 -12.40
N GLY A 6 5.82 -13.10 -11.52
CA GLY A 6 6.04 -13.52 -10.13
C GLY A 6 7.23 -14.46 -9.93
N GLU A 7 7.72 -15.15 -10.98
CA GLU A 7 8.80 -16.12 -10.86
C GLU A 7 10.15 -15.48 -10.48
N ASN A 8 10.42 -14.27 -10.95
CA ASN A 8 11.61 -13.51 -10.59
C ASN A 8 11.59 -13.15 -9.10
N ILE A 9 10.45 -12.69 -8.57
CA ILE A 9 10.30 -12.35 -7.14
C ILE A 9 10.36 -13.60 -6.26
N GLU A 10 9.71 -14.69 -6.67
CA GLU A 10 9.78 -15.99 -5.99
C GLU A 10 11.22 -16.48 -5.88
N MET A 11 11.97 -16.40 -6.98
CA MET A 11 13.36 -16.83 -6.99
C MET A 11 14.22 -15.92 -6.13
N SER A 12 14.03 -14.59 -6.17
CA SER A 12 14.77 -13.66 -5.31
C SER A 12 14.60 -13.99 -3.84
N PHE A 13 13.35 -14.16 -3.38
CA PHE A 13 13.05 -14.51 -1.99
C PHE A 13 13.66 -15.86 -1.61
N ARG A 14 13.45 -16.89 -2.45
CA ARG A 14 14.00 -18.22 -2.23
C ARG A 14 15.52 -18.23 -2.14
N VAL A 15 16.21 -17.56 -3.07
CA VAL A 15 17.69 -17.54 -3.10
C VAL A 15 18.21 -16.94 -1.80
N TRP A 16 17.75 -15.75 -1.41
CA TRP A 16 18.20 -15.09 -0.20
C TRP A 16 17.82 -15.83 1.08
N GLN A 17 16.55 -16.22 1.22
CA GLN A 17 16.08 -16.90 2.43
C GLN A 17 16.74 -18.27 2.61
N CYS A 18 17.14 -18.96 1.55
CA CYS A 18 17.78 -20.27 1.61
C CYS A 18 19.32 -20.21 1.55
N GLY A 19 19.93 -19.05 1.83
CA GLY A 19 21.39 -18.93 2.03
C GLY A 19 22.21 -18.65 0.78
N GLY A 20 21.58 -18.36 -0.35
CA GLY A 20 22.26 -17.86 -1.55
C GLY A 20 22.37 -16.32 -1.55
N GLN A 21 22.93 -15.79 -2.63
CA GLN A 21 23.09 -14.35 -2.87
C GLN A 21 22.60 -14.01 -4.27
N LEU A 22 22.07 -12.80 -4.43
CA LEU A 22 21.61 -12.29 -5.73
C LEU A 22 22.34 -10.98 -6.03
N GLU A 23 23.15 -10.99 -7.09
CA GLU A 23 24.10 -9.92 -7.40
C GLU A 23 23.91 -9.40 -8.82
N ILE A 24 24.19 -8.11 -9.01
CA ILE A 24 24.29 -7.47 -10.32
C ILE A 24 25.77 -7.17 -10.56
N MET A 25 26.34 -7.73 -11.62
CA MET A 25 27.75 -7.54 -11.98
C MET A 25 27.88 -6.40 -13.00
N PRO A 26 28.36 -5.19 -12.62
CA PRO A 26 28.34 -4.03 -13.51
C PRO A 26 29.20 -4.20 -14.77
N CYS A 27 30.19 -5.09 -14.73
CA CYS A 27 31.06 -5.40 -15.88
C CYS A 27 30.39 -6.31 -16.94
N SER A 28 29.29 -6.99 -16.60
CA SER A 28 28.57 -7.90 -17.50
C SER A 28 27.33 -7.19 -18.05
N VAL A 29 27.46 -6.59 -19.23
CA VAL A 29 26.40 -5.77 -19.83
C VAL A 29 25.65 -6.54 -20.90
N VAL A 30 24.32 -6.66 -20.74
CA VAL A 30 23.42 -7.23 -21.75
C VAL A 30 22.28 -6.24 -21.99
N GLY A 31 22.08 -5.83 -23.24
CA GLY A 31 20.98 -4.95 -23.62
C GLY A 31 19.64 -5.70 -23.66
N HIS A 32 18.60 -5.12 -23.05
CA HIS A 32 17.22 -5.64 -23.10
C HIS A 32 16.27 -4.59 -23.66
N VAL A 33 15.48 -4.94 -24.67
CA VAL A 33 14.47 -4.05 -25.25
C VAL A 33 13.20 -4.10 -24.40
N PHE A 34 13.04 -3.12 -23.52
CA PHE A 34 11.84 -2.97 -22.70
C PHE A 34 10.61 -2.63 -23.56
N ARG A 35 9.47 -3.24 -23.23
CA ARG A 35 8.18 -3.01 -23.90
C ARG A 35 7.18 -2.48 -22.88
N SER A 36 6.27 -1.60 -23.31
CA SER A 36 5.18 -1.07 -22.48
C SER A 36 4.00 -2.03 -22.33
N LYS A 37 3.89 -3.04 -23.21
CA LYS A 37 2.86 -4.08 -23.19
C LYS A 37 3.49 -5.45 -23.30
N SER A 38 2.91 -6.42 -22.58
CA SER A 38 3.35 -7.82 -22.64
C SER A 38 3.14 -8.37 -24.06
N PRO A 39 4.15 -9.05 -24.64
CA PRO A 39 3.98 -9.75 -25.90
C PRO A 39 3.25 -11.10 -25.73
N HIS A 40 3.01 -11.55 -24.49
CA HIS A 40 2.37 -12.82 -24.22
C HIS A 40 0.85 -12.72 -24.31
N SER A 41 0.25 -13.72 -24.95
CA SER A 41 -1.18 -13.97 -24.87
C SER A 41 -1.52 -14.54 -23.50
N PHE A 42 -2.61 -14.08 -22.88
CA PHE A 42 -3.14 -14.62 -21.63
C PHE A 42 -4.51 -15.26 -21.88
N PRO A 43 -4.57 -16.54 -22.34
CA PRO A 43 -5.83 -17.17 -22.78
C PRO A 43 -6.89 -17.25 -21.68
N LYS A 44 -6.47 -17.25 -20.41
CA LYS A 44 -7.33 -17.28 -19.22
C LYS A 44 -7.38 -15.94 -18.48
N GLY A 45 -6.95 -14.85 -19.13
CA GLY A 45 -6.86 -13.52 -18.54
C GLY A 45 -5.60 -13.30 -17.68
N THR A 46 -5.41 -12.07 -17.24
CA THR A 46 -4.25 -11.63 -16.43
C THR A 46 -4.28 -12.16 -15.00
N GLN A 47 -5.37 -12.80 -14.57
CA GLN A 47 -5.53 -13.41 -13.25
C GLN A 47 -4.45 -14.48 -12.97
N VAL A 48 -3.84 -15.06 -14.02
CA VAL A 48 -2.69 -15.97 -13.92
C VAL A 48 -1.52 -15.32 -13.16
N ILE A 49 -1.28 -14.03 -13.36
CA ILE A 49 -0.20 -13.28 -12.69
C ILE A 49 -0.50 -13.18 -11.18
N ALA A 50 -1.72 -12.78 -10.82
CA ALA A 50 -2.15 -12.70 -9.42
C ALA A 50 -2.06 -14.07 -8.73
N ARG A 51 -2.46 -15.14 -9.43
CA ARG A 51 -2.31 -16.51 -8.93
C ARG A 51 -0.85 -16.87 -8.67
N ASN A 52 0.07 -16.56 -9.59
CA ASN A 52 1.50 -16.81 -9.39
C ASN A 52 2.04 -16.04 -8.17
N GLN A 53 1.62 -14.78 -8.00
CA GLN A 53 1.99 -13.96 -6.84
C GLN A 53 1.42 -14.50 -5.52
N VAL A 54 0.18 -14.99 -5.49
CA VAL A 54 -0.35 -15.67 -4.30
C VAL A 54 0.50 -16.90 -3.95
N ARG A 55 0.88 -17.70 -4.95
CA ARG A 55 1.71 -18.90 -4.72
C ARG A 55 3.07 -18.58 -4.11
N LEU A 56 3.73 -17.50 -4.52
CA LEU A 56 5.01 -17.12 -3.90
C LEU A 56 4.79 -16.50 -2.51
N ALA A 57 3.73 -15.69 -2.33
CA ALA A 57 3.42 -15.05 -1.06
C ALA A 57 3.13 -16.09 0.04
N GLU A 58 2.31 -17.09 -0.28
CA GLU A 58 2.00 -18.21 0.63
C GLU A 58 3.23 -18.98 1.11
N VAL A 59 4.25 -19.13 0.24
CA VAL A 59 5.44 -19.91 0.58
C VAL A 59 6.50 -19.06 1.29
N TRP A 60 6.73 -17.83 0.85
CA TRP A 60 7.94 -17.09 1.18
C TRP A 60 7.72 -15.88 2.10
N MET A 61 6.52 -15.29 2.12
CA MET A 61 6.28 -14.01 2.79
C MET A 61 5.74 -14.12 4.22
N ASP A 62 5.53 -15.34 4.73
CA ASP A 62 5.02 -15.59 6.09
C ASP A 62 3.80 -14.69 6.42
N GLU A 63 3.80 -13.94 7.52
CA GLU A 63 2.72 -13.02 7.90
C GLU A 63 2.58 -11.79 6.99
N TYR A 64 3.65 -11.39 6.28
CA TYR A 64 3.66 -10.19 5.41
C TYR A 64 2.85 -10.37 4.13
N LYS A 65 2.43 -11.59 3.81
CA LYS A 65 1.50 -11.84 2.68
C LYS A 65 0.17 -11.10 2.83
N GLU A 66 -0.26 -10.83 4.06
CA GLU A 66 -1.50 -10.09 4.33
C GLU A 66 -1.43 -8.64 3.82
N ILE A 67 -0.25 -8.02 3.86
CA ILE A 67 -0.01 -6.69 3.27
C ILE A 67 -0.29 -6.71 1.76
N PHE A 68 0.14 -7.77 1.07
CA PHE A 68 -0.10 -7.95 -0.35
C PHE A 68 -1.59 -8.22 -0.63
N TYR A 69 -2.23 -9.10 0.13
CA TYR A 69 -3.64 -9.43 -0.05
C TYR A 69 -4.58 -8.24 0.19
N ARG A 70 -4.26 -7.37 1.16
CA ARG A 70 -5.04 -6.15 1.41
C ARG A 70 -5.06 -5.20 0.22
N ARG A 71 -3.95 -5.13 -0.55
CA ARG A 71 -3.81 -4.20 -1.68
C ARG A 71 -4.22 -4.78 -3.02
N ASN A 72 -4.30 -6.10 -3.12
CA ASN A 72 -4.66 -6.79 -4.35
C ASN A 72 -5.91 -7.66 -4.11
N THR A 73 -7.07 -7.12 -4.45
CA THR A 73 -8.38 -7.77 -4.25
C THR A 73 -8.50 -9.08 -5.01
N ASP A 74 -7.89 -9.20 -6.20
CA ASP A 74 -7.83 -10.46 -6.94
C ASP A 74 -7.02 -11.52 -6.20
N ALA A 75 -5.88 -11.15 -5.60
CA ALA A 75 -5.08 -12.04 -4.78
C ALA A 75 -5.84 -12.50 -3.54
N ALA A 76 -6.46 -11.57 -2.80
CA ALA A 76 -7.32 -11.89 -1.66
C ALA A 76 -8.46 -12.85 -2.04
N LYS A 77 -9.11 -12.64 -3.19
CA LYS A 77 -10.16 -13.53 -3.71
C LYS A 77 -9.62 -14.92 -4.01
N ILE A 78 -8.45 -15.03 -4.65
CA ILE A 78 -7.80 -16.32 -4.94
C ILE A 78 -7.48 -17.08 -3.65
N VAL A 79 -7.01 -16.39 -2.61
CA VAL A 79 -6.74 -16.99 -1.29
C VAL A 79 -8.03 -17.50 -0.64
N LYS A 80 -9.08 -16.66 -0.60
CA LYS A 80 -10.39 -17.03 -0.05
C LYS A 80 -11.00 -18.25 -0.74
N GLN A 81 -10.80 -18.37 -2.05
CA GLN A 81 -11.28 -19.48 -2.87
C GLN A 81 -10.31 -20.67 -2.91
N LYS A 82 -9.13 -20.57 -2.28
CA LYS A 82 -8.03 -21.56 -2.37
C LYS A 82 -7.66 -21.92 -3.82
N ALA A 83 -7.81 -20.97 -4.74
CA ALA A 83 -7.64 -21.17 -6.19
C ALA A 83 -6.16 -21.09 -6.67
N PHE A 84 -5.20 -21.04 -5.74
CA PHE A 84 -3.78 -20.97 -6.04
C PHE A 84 -3.10 -22.33 -6.26
N GLY A 85 -3.82 -23.44 -6.00
CA GLY A 85 -3.36 -24.82 -6.20
C GLY A 85 -2.37 -25.31 -5.14
N ASP A 86 -1.90 -26.54 -5.27
CA ASP A 86 -1.03 -27.18 -4.27
C ASP A 86 0.37 -26.52 -4.20
N LEU A 87 0.86 -26.38 -2.98
CA LEU A 87 2.14 -25.79 -2.59
C LEU A 87 3.02 -26.75 -1.76
N SER A 88 2.57 -27.97 -1.48
CA SER A 88 3.26 -28.98 -0.68
C SER A 88 4.74 -29.10 -1.00
N LYS A 89 5.09 -29.32 -2.28
CA LYS A 89 6.48 -29.45 -2.76
C LYS A 89 7.32 -28.19 -2.54
N ARG A 90 6.71 -26.99 -2.53
CA ARG A 90 7.44 -25.74 -2.28
C ARG A 90 7.73 -25.57 -0.79
N PHE A 91 6.76 -25.90 0.05
CA PHE A 91 6.99 -25.98 1.49
C PHE A 91 8.05 -27.02 1.83
N GLU A 92 8.02 -28.22 1.24
CA GLU A 92 9.04 -29.24 1.45
C GLU A 92 10.46 -28.71 1.16
N ILE A 93 10.65 -27.99 0.06
CA ILE A 93 11.92 -27.34 -0.27
C ILE A 93 12.32 -26.31 0.81
N LYS A 94 11.39 -25.44 1.23
CA LYS A 94 11.65 -24.42 2.26
C LYS A 94 12.14 -25.07 3.58
N HIS A 95 11.49 -26.15 4.00
CA HIS A 95 11.86 -26.89 5.21
C HIS A 95 13.17 -27.64 5.05
N ARG A 96 13.36 -28.39 3.96
CA ARG A 96 14.55 -29.20 3.71
C ARG A 96 15.83 -28.36 3.64
N LEU A 97 15.75 -27.17 3.06
CA LEU A 97 16.87 -26.22 2.96
C LEU A 97 17.02 -25.33 4.20
N GLN A 98 16.17 -25.49 5.22
CA GLN A 98 16.17 -24.70 6.46
C GLN A 98 16.18 -23.18 6.18
N CYS A 99 15.36 -22.76 5.22
CA CYS A 99 15.34 -21.35 4.79
C CYS A 99 14.85 -20.45 5.93
N LYS A 100 15.42 -19.24 6.00
CA LYS A 100 15.04 -18.18 6.94
C LYS A 100 13.64 -17.64 6.63
N ASN A 101 13.00 -17.07 7.66
CA ASN A 101 11.69 -16.43 7.51
C ASN A 101 11.78 -15.05 6.83
N PHE A 102 10.64 -14.46 6.49
CA PHE A 102 10.57 -13.20 5.77
C PHE A 102 10.97 -12.00 6.63
N THR A 103 10.73 -12.04 7.94
CA THR A 103 11.26 -11.05 8.89
C THR A 103 12.79 -10.97 8.81
N TRP A 104 13.48 -12.12 8.72
CA TRP A 104 14.93 -12.15 8.51
C TRP A 104 15.31 -11.51 7.17
N TYR A 105 14.57 -11.81 6.10
CA TYR A 105 14.82 -11.19 4.78
C TYR A 105 14.71 -9.66 4.85
N LEU A 106 13.63 -9.13 5.44
CA LEU A 106 13.43 -7.68 5.57
C LEU A 106 14.52 -7.03 6.42
N ASN A 107 14.92 -7.67 7.53
CA ASN A 107 15.93 -7.09 8.42
C ASN A 107 17.37 -7.17 7.90
N ASN A 108 17.70 -8.16 7.06
CA ASN A 108 19.09 -8.45 6.67
C ASN A 108 19.37 -8.16 5.19
N ILE A 109 18.37 -8.29 4.32
CA ILE A 109 18.54 -8.20 2.86
C ILE A 109 17.95 -6.92 2.29
N TYR A 110 16.81 -6.47 2.82
CA TYR A 110 16.18 -5.24 2.34
C TYR A 110 15.73 -4.31 3.49
N PRO A 111 16.63 -3.92 4.41
CA PRO A 111 16.29 -3.14 5.61
C PRO A 111 15.81 -1.71 5.33
N GLU A 112 16.11 -1.16 4.17
CA GLU A 112 15.68 0.17 3.73
C GLU A 112 14.24 0.20 3.19
N VAL A 113 13.59 -0.95 3.03
CA VAL A 113 12.21 -1.00 2.56
C VAL A 113 11.26 -0.53 3.66
N TYR A 114 10.32 0.34 3.29
CA TYR A 114 9.18 0.60 4.16
C TYR A 114 8.30 -0.66 4.20
N VAL A 115 8.08 -1.16 5.40
CA VAL A 115 7.15 -2.27 5.62
C VAL A 115 5.90 -1.67 6.24
N PRO A 116 4.78 -1.63 5.50
CA PRO A 116 3.50 -1.21 6.06
C PRO A 116 3.13 -2.06 7.26
N ASP A 117 2.35 -1.48 8.17
CA ASP A 117 1.86 -2.20 9.34
C ASP A 117 1.11 -3.48 8.90
N LEU A 118 1.53 -4.63 9.46
CA LEU A 118 0.84 -5.91 9.28
C LEU A 118 -0.63 -5.76 9.65
N ASN A 119 -0.91 -5.00 10.71
CA ASN A 119 -2.24 -4.62 11.16
C ASN A 119 -2.26 -3.09 11.34
N PRO A 120 -2.62 -2.30 10.32
CA PRO A 120 -2.72 -0.85 10.44
C PRO A 120 -3.78 -0.52 11.48
N VAL A 121 -3.63 0.63 12.15
CA VAL A 121 -4.57 1.05 13.20
C VAL A 121 -5.99 1.11 12.63
N ILE A 122 -6.13 1.71 11.45
CA ILE A 122 -7.36 1.75 10.67
C ILE A 122 -6.98 1.70 9.17
N SER A 123 -7.75 1.01 8.35
CA SER A 123 -7.62 1.06 6.88
C SER A 123 -8.98 1.02 6.21
N GLY A 124 -9.16 1.74 5.11
CA GLY A 124 -10.40 1.77 4.35
C GLY A 124 -10.60 3.12 3.67
N TYR A 125 -11.80 3.69 3.78
CA TYR A 125 -12.15 4.98 3.18
C TYR A 125 -12.40 6.06 4.23
N ILE A 126 -12.22 7.32 3.83
CA ILE A 126 -12.43 8.49 4.67
C ILE A 126 -13.65 9.26 4.13
N LYS A 127 -14.76 9.19 4.84
CA LYS A 127 -16.05 9.79 4.45
C LYS A 127 -16.31 11.09 5.20
N SER A 128 -16.76 12.12 4.49
CA SER A 128 -17.23 13.35 5.13
C SER A 128 -18.58 13.14 5.81
N VAL A 129 -18.80 13.75 6.98
CA VAL A 129 -20.11 13.75 7.65
C VAL A 129 -21.05 14.79 7.03
N GLY A 130 -20.52 15.95 6.61
CA GLY A 130 -21.31 17.04 6.04
C GLY A 130 -21.81 16.80 4.62
N GLN A 131 -21.28 15.81 3.91
CA GLN A 131 -21.71 15.45 2.56
C GLN A 131 -21.49 13.96 2.27
N PRO A 132 -22.28 13.33 1.39
CA PRO A 132 -22.18 11.90 1.10
C PRO A 132 -21.00 11.55 0.18
N LEU A 133 -19.85 12.22 0.36
CA LEU A 133 -18.64 12.06 -0.45
C LEU A 133 -17.47 11.58 0.41
N CYS A 134 -16.56 10.87 -0.25
CA CYS A 134 -15.33 10.34 0.31
C CYS A 134 -14.13 11.11 -0.23
N LEU A 135 -13.08 11.15 0.57
CA LEU A 135 -11.77 11.59 0.14
C LEU A 135 -11.27 10.65 -0.97
N ASP A 136 -10.84 11.22 -2.09
CA ASP A 136 -10.41 10.47 -3.26
C ASP A 136 -9.15 11.12 -3.84
N VAL A 137 -8.17 10.31 -4.21
CA VAL A 137 -6.89 10.82 -4.76
C VAL A 137 -7.04 11.39 -6.16
N GLY A 138 -8.13 11.10 -6.85
CA GLY A 138 -8.39 11.52 -8.23
C GLY A 138 -7.58 10.73 -9.26
N GLU A 139 -7.79 11.04 -10.54
CA GLU A 139 -7.13 10.33 -11.62
C GLU A 139 -5.64 10.68 -11.72
N ASN A 140 -4.80 9.65 -11.86
CA ASN A 140 -3.36 9.80 -12.12
C ASN A 140 -2.65 10.71 -11.11
N ASN A 141 -3.01 10.62 -9.82
CA ASN A 141 -2.32 11.33 -8.75
C ASN A 141 -1.12 10.52 -8.26
N GLN A 142 0.06 10.89 -8.76
CA GLN A 142 1.33 10.28 -8.36
C GLN A 142 2.08 11.10 -7.29
N GLY A 143 1.40 12.05 -6.66
CA GLY A 143 1.95 13.05 -5.75
C GLY A 143 1.94 14.46 -6.34
N GLY A 144 1.74 15.47 -5.49
CA GLY A 144 1.78 16.90 -5.83
C GLY A 144 0.47 17.49 -6.37
N LYS A 145 -0.54 16.66 -6.66
CA LYS A 145 -1.89 17.12 -7.06
C LYS A 145 -2.82 17.20 -5.83
N PRO A 146 -3.78 18.14 -5.83
CA PRO A 146 -4.82 18.17 -4.80
C PRO A 146 -5.69 16.92 -4.87
N LEU A 147 -6.24 16.53 -3.73
CA LEU A 147 -7.26 15.49 -3.66
C LEU A 147 -8.62 16.06 -4.09
N ILE A 148 -9.60 15.18 -4.30
CA ILE A 148 -10.98 15.56 -4.62
C ILE A 148 -11.94 14.92 -3.62
N MET A 149 -13.18 15.42 -3.62
CA MET A 149 -14.31 14.75 -2.99
C MET A 149 -15.07 13.97 -4.07
N TYR A 150 -15.30 12.67 -3.85
CA TYR A 150 -15.98 11.81 -4.83
C TYR A 150 -17.02 10.90 -4.17
N THR A 151 -17.96 10.38 -4.95
CA THR A 151 -18.97 9.44 -4.45
C THR A 151 -18.29 8.24 -3.79
N CYS A 152 -18.65 7.95 -2.53
CA CYS A 152 -18.13 6.80 -1.81
C CYS A 152 -18.54 5.51 -2.52
N HIS A 153 -17.58 4.75 -3.04
CA HIS A 153 -17.87 3.53 -3.82
C HIS A 153 -17.46 2.23 -3.13
N GLY A 154 -16.68 2.29 -2.04
CA GLY A 154 -16.32 1.11 -1.23
C GLY A 154 -15.41 0.09 -1.94
N LEU A 155 -14.81 0.48 -3.07
CA LEU A 155 -13.96 -0.41 -3.89
C LEU A 155 -12.47 -0.31 -3.53
N GLY A 156 -12.12 0.46 -2.51
CA GLY A 156 -10.74 0.82 -2.21
C GLY A 156 -10.13 1.64 -3.34
N GLY A 157 -9.00 1.18 -3.92
CA GLY A 157 -8.35 1.87 -5.04
C GLY A 157 -8.01 3.32 -4.68
N ASN A 158 -8.58 4.28 -5.43
CA ASN A 158 -8.37 5.70 -5.21
C ASN A 158 -8.93 6.24 -3.87
N GLN A 159 -9.86 5.52 -3.24
CA GLN A 159 -10.44 5.86 -1.93
C GLN A 159 -9.80 5.09 -0.77
N TYR A 160 -8.75 4.31 -1.04
CA TYR A 160 -8.06 3.55 -0.01
C TYR A 160 -7.04 4.42 0.73
N PHE A 161 -7.17 4.45 2.06
CA PHE A 161 -6.23 5.07 2.99
C PHE A 161 -5.93 4.14 4.18
N GLU A 162 -4.73 4.23 4.71
CA GLU A 162 -4.28 3.60 5.96
C GLU A 162 -3.90 4.67 6.97
N TYR A 163 -4.31 4.51 8.23
CA TYR A 163 -3.81 5.30 9.35
C TYR A 163 -2.71 4.51 10.07
N SER A 164 -1.47 5.03 10.02
CA SER A 164 -0.28 4.36 10.58
C SER A 164 -0.12 4.59 12.08
N ALA A 165 0.67 3.73 12.73
CA ALA A 165 1.08 3.94 14.11
C ALA A 165 1.89 5.24 14.34
N GLN A 166 2.45 5.82 13.27
CA GLN A 166 3.16 7.10 13.30
C GLN A 166 2.25 8.31 12.97
N HIS A 167 0.93 8.12 12.99
CA HIS A 167 -0.08 9.14 12.75
C HIS A 167 -0.06 9.71 11.32
N GLU A 168 0.31 8.90 10.33
CA GLU A 168 0.22 9.29 8.93
C GLU A 168 -1.07 8.74 8.30
N ILE A 169 -1.70 9.53 7.44
CA ILE A 169 -2.77 9.06 6.54
C ILE A 169 -2.12 8.71 5.21
N ARG A 170 -1.96 7.42 4.94
CA ARG A 170 -1.20 6.87 3.81
C ARG A 170 -2.13 6.43 2.68
N HIS A 171 -1.82 6.82 1.46
CA HIS A 171 -2.34 6.21 0.25
C HIS A 171 -1.21 5.43 -0.43
N ASN A 172 -1.15 4.12 -0.18
CA ASN A 172 -0.01 3.27 -0.52
C ASN A 172 -0.34 2.12 -1.49
N ILE A 173 -1.17 2.41 -2.51
CA ILE A 173 -1.51 1.44 -3.56
C ILE A 173 -0.39 1.33 -4.61
N GLN A 174 -0.05 2.43 -5.28
CA GLN A 174 0.98 2.45 -6.33
C GLN A 174 2.32 3.02 -5.85
N LYS A 175 2.27 4.05 -5.01
CA LYS A 175 3.42 4.73 -4.41
C LYS A 175 3.13 4.93 -2.93
N GLU A 176 4.17 5.01 -2.12
CA GLU A 176 4.05 5.36 -0.70
C GLU A 176 3.80 6.87 -0.57
N LEU A 177 2.53 7.25 -0.67
CA LEU A 177 2.10 8.63 -0.53
C LEU A 177 1.43 8.86 0.82
N CYS A 178 1.63 10.04 1.37
CA CYS A 178 1.09 10.49 2.64
C CYS A 178 0.31 11.78 2.41
N LEU A 179 -0.82 11.90 3.09
CA LEU A 179 -1.60 13.13 3.17
C LEU A 179 -0.71 14.21 3.79
N HIS A 180 -0.52 15.30 3.07
CA HIS A 180 0.42 16.35 3.41
C HIS A 180 -0.32 17.67 3.56
N ALA A 181 -0.28 18.19 4.79
CA ALA A 181 -0.80 19.49 5.15
C ALA A 181 -0.06 20.60 4.39
N ALA A 182 -0.82 21.56 3.86
CA ALA A 182 -0.30 22.76 3.25
C ALA A 182 -1.22 23.94 3.60
N GLN A 183 -0.70 25.16 3.52
CA GLN A 183 -1.53 26.35 3.60
C GLN A 183 -2.42 26.40 2.34
N GLY A 184 -3.68 25.98 2.47
CA GLY A 184 -4.64 25.82 1.36
C GLY A 184 -5.01 24.36 1.11
N LEU A 185 -4.90 23.93 -0.15
CA LEU A 185 -5.33 22.58 -0.58
C LEU A 185 -4.40 21.50 -0.05
N VAL A 186 -4.97 20.42 0.45
CA VAL A 186 -4.22 19.25 0.91
C VAL A 186 -3.77 18.42 -0.29
N GLN A 187 -2.56 17.89 -0.22
CA GLN A 187 -1.92 17.14 -1.28
C GLN A 187 -1.49 15.76 -0.80
N LEU A 188 -1.25 14.85 -1.74
CA LEU A 188 -0.42 13.68 -1.49
C LEU A 188 1.03 13.98 -1.83
N LYS A 189 1.95 13.64 -0.94
CA LYS A 189 3.40 13.67 -1.23
C LYS A 189 4.04 12.35 -0.82
N ALA A 190 5.24 12.07 -1.30
CA ALA A 190 5.99 10.91 -0.85
C ALA A 190 6.07 10.91 0.69
N CYS A 191 5.81 9.77 1.31
CA CYS A 191 5.96 9.62 2.75
C CYS A 191 7.41 9.87 3.14
N THR A 192 7.60 10.71 4.17
CA THR A 192 8.91 11.05 4.71
C THR A 192 9.44 9.94 5.59
N TYR A 193 8.54 9.26 6.31
CA TYR A 193 8.85 8.05 7.03
C TYR A 193 8.83 6.81 6.13
N LYS A 194 9.98 6.15 6.04
CA LYS A 194 10.23 4.92 5.28
C LYS A 194 10.83 3.82 6.15
N GLY A 195 10.72 3.93 7.47
CA GLY A 195 11.41 3.04 8.41
C GLY A 195 12.77 3.57 8.84
N HIS A 196 13.68 2.67 9.25
CA HIS A 196 14.97 2.93 9.87
C HIS A 196 15.60 4.30 9.55
N LYS A 197 15.90 5.09 10.60
CA LYS A 197 16.54 6.42 10.58
C LYS A 197 15.76 7.57 9.93
N THR A 198 14.58 7.34 9.35
CA THR A 198 13.71 8.40 8.85
C THR A 198 12.69 8.84 9.91
N VAL A 199 12.18 10.06 9.80
CA VAL A 199 11.19 10.64 10.73
C VAL A 199 10.01 11.18 9.94
N VAL A 200 8.81 11.13 10.53
CA VAL A 200 7.62 11.77 9.95
C VAL A 200 7.76 13.29 10.10
N THR A 201 7.55 14.04 9.03
CA THR A 201 7.50 15.52 9.12
C THR A 201 6.15 15.99 9.66
N GLY A 202 6.13 17.15 10.32
CA GLY A 202 4.93 17.67 10.97
C GLY A 202 3.72 17.83 10.03
N GLU A 203 3.96 18.12 8.75
CA GLU A 203 2.91 18.24 7.73
C GLU A 203 2.23 16.90 7.40
N GLN A 204 2.87 15.76 7.71
CA GLN A 204 2.33 14.42 7.46
C GLN A 204 1.75 13.76 8.71
N ILE A 205 1.80 14.44 9.85
CA ILE A 205 1.16 13.99 11.10
C ILE A 205 -0.30 14.45 11.10
N TRP A 206 -1.21 13.52 11.39
CA TRP A 206 -2.64 13.77 11.49
C TRP A 206 -3.19 13.09 12.74
N GLU A 207 -3.99 13.82 13.51
CA GLU A 207 -4.67 13.28 14.69
C GLU A 207 -6.17 13.14 14.38
N ILE A 208 -6.71 11.94 14.59
CA ILE A 208 -8.14 11.70 14.55
C ILE A 208 -8.71 12.03 15.94
N GLN A 209 -9.40 13.17 16.05
CA GLN A 209 -9.92 13.65 17.33
C GLN A 209 -11.27 13.01 17.69
N LYS A 210 -11.66 13.09 18.97
CA LYS A 210 -12.91 12.50 19.49
C LYS A 210 -14.18 13.07 18.86
N ASP A 211 -14.12 14.31 18.39
CA ASP A 211 -15.18 15.03 17.68
C ASP A 211 -15.15 14.79 16.16
N GLN A 212 -14.37 13.81 15.70
CA GLN A 212 -14.21 13.38 14.30
C GLN A 212 -13.45 14.38 13.43
N LEU A 213 -12.75 15.35 14.01
CA LEU A 213 -11.86 16.22 13.26
C LEU A 213 -10.59 15.47 12.85
N LEU A 214 -10.14 15.70 11.61
CA LEU A 214 -8.79 15.35 11.15
C LEU A 214 -7.88 16.55 11.32
N TYR A 215 -7.15 16.56 12.43
CA TYR A 215 -6.33 17.69 12.87
C TYR A 215 -4.86 17.52 12.48
N ASN A 216 -4.26 18.55 11.87
CA ASN A 216 -2.82 18.59 11.68
C ASN A 216 -2.17 19.45 12.79
N PRO A 217 -1.37 18.85 13.71
CA PRO A 217 -0.80 19.57 14.85
C PRO A 217 0.29 20.58 14.47
N PHE A 218 0.95 20.40 13.32
CA PHE A 218 2.01 21.29 12.85
C PHE A 218 1.47 22.66 12.40
N LEU A 219 0.41 22.66 11.58
CA LEU A 219 -0.26 23.88 11.14
C LEU A 219 -1.36 24.35 12.09
N LYS A 220 -1.78 23.51 13.05
CA LYS A 220 -2.90 23.75 13.97
C LYS A 220 -4.22 24.00 13.24
N MET A 221 -4.48 23.20 12.21
CA MET A 221 -5.65 23.34 11.33
C MET A 221 -6.31 21.98 11.11
N CYS A 222 -7.57 22.00 10.67
CA CYS A 222 -8.38 20.81 10.45
C CYS A 222 -8.72 20.65 8.96
N LEU A 223 -8.81 19.40 8.50
CA LEU A 223 -9.22 19.08 7.14
C LEU A 223 -10.71 19.39 6.94
N SER A 224 -11.04 20.17 5.92
CA SER A 224 -12.41 20.46 5.51
C SER A 224 -12.71 19.89 4.13
N ALA A 225 -13.92 19.35 4.00
CA ALA A 225 -14.49 18.87 2.74
C ALA A 225 -15.17 19.99 1.93
N ASN A 226 -15.04 21.25 2.36
CA ASN A 226 -15.69 22.39 1.70
C ASN A 226 -15.00 22.72 0.36
N GLY A 227 -15.79 22.80 -0.71
CA GLY A 227 -15.31 23.02 -2.08
C GLY A 227 -15.00 21.71 -2.84
N GLU A 228 -14.44 21.85 -4.03
CA GLU A 228 -14.08 20.71 -4.90
C GLU A 228 -12.86 19.93 -4.36
N HIS A 229 -11.91 20.66 -3.77
CA HIS A 229 -10.66 20.13 -3.26
C HIS A 229 -10.60 20.30 -1.73
N PRO A 230 -10.30 19.23 -0.97
CA PRO A 230 -10.12 19.31 0.47
C PRO A 230 -8.98 20.27 0.85
N SER A 231 -9.21 21.05 1.89
CA SER A 231 -8.28 22.10 2.32
C SER A 231 -8.18 22.16 3.84
N LEU A 232 -7.11 22.78 4.33
CA LEU A 232 -6.95 23.06 5.76
C LEU A 232 -7.59 24.40 6.11
N VAL A 233 -8.42 24.37 7.15
CA VAL A 233 -9.11 25.55 7.71
C VAL A 233 -8.98 25.59 9.23
N SER A 234 -9.35 26.71 9.85
CA SER A 234 -9.47 26.79 11.31
C SER A 234 -10.44 25.74 11.83
N CYS A 235 -10.02 25.01 12.86
CA CYS A 235 -10.81 23.92 13.44
C CYS A 235 -12.12 24.42 14.04
N ASN A 236 -13.23 23.83 13.60
CA ASN A 236 -14.57 24.10 14.12
C ASN A 236 -15.31 22.78 14.38
N PRO A 237 -15.40 22.33 15.65
CA PRO A 237 -16.09 21.09 16.03
C PRO A 237 -17.59 21.06 15.70
N SER A 238 -18.21 22.21 15.41
CA SER A 238 -19.61 22.29 15.00
C SER A 238 -19.81 22.16 13.49
N ASP A 239 -18.76 22.33 12.68
CA ASP A 239 -18.83 22.25 11.22
C ASP A 239 -18.85 20.79 10.75
N PRO A 240 -19.96 20.30 10.15
CA PRO A 240 -20.05 18.92 9.70
C PRO A 240 -19.11 18.63 8.51
N LEU A 241 -18.66 19.63 7.74
CA LEU A 241 -17.70 19.45 6.65
C LEU A 241 -16.27 19.20 7.15
N GLN A 242 -15.98 19.46 8.44
CA GLN A 242 -14.70 19.12 9.06
C GLN A 242 -14.71 17.77 9.79
N LYS A 243 -15.86 17.09 9.82
CA LYS A 243 -16.01 15.80 10.49
C LYS A 243 -15.85 14.66 9.49
N TRP A 244 -15.06 13.67 9.88
CA TRP A 244 -14.68 12.56 9.02
C TRP A 244 -14.86 11.22 9.73
N ILE A 245 -15.42 10.27 9.00
CA ILE A 245 -15.56 8.88 9.42
C ILE A 245 -14.51 8.07 8.66
N PHE A 246 -13.59 7.45 9.39
CA PHE A 246 -12.63 6.50 8.83
C PHE A 246 -13.19 5.09 9.05
N SER A 247 -13.69 4.49 7.96
CA SER A 247 -14.35 3.18 8.01
C SER A 247 -13.61 2.16 7.18
N GLN A 248 -13.67 0.89 7.62
CA GLN A 248 -13.22 -0.24 6.83
C GLN A 248 -14.17 -0.45 5.64
N ASN A 249 -13.63 -0.95 4.52
CA ASN A 249 -14.48 -1.51 3.47
C ASN A 249 -15.04 -2.83 4.01
N ASP A 250 -16.37 -3.00 3.97
CA ASP A 250 -17.06 -4.27 4.25
C ASP A 250 -16.70 -5.36 3.24
#